data_AF-A0A942YX54-F1
#
_entry.id   AF-A0A942YX54-F1
#
_cell.length_a   1.000
_cell.length_b   1.000
_cell.length_c   1.000
_cell.angle_alpha   90.00
_cell.angle_beta   90.00
_cell.angle_gamma   90.00
#
_symmetry.space_group_name_H-M   'P 1'
#
loop_
_entity.id
_entity.type
_entity.pdbx_description
1 polymer ?
#
loop_
_entity_poly.entity_id
_entity_poly.type
_entity_poly.pdbx_seq_one_letter_code
_entity_poly.pdbx_strand_id
1 'polypeptide(L)'
;MNMTHYMGLLADNQPWNLIIFMAIPVICAETIAVTELGILFTRKLDGSLKRVNKAVSIFAGIYFTGIFLYLLMNAYIPLTANGEWKGWIDVTAVTFYLLGVVPLLGMALLDLGIFFKNKTAVEKLKTHAFFVGMFLVVAHVAMIFGMVDPSIGTSTGGHMMNM
;
A
#
# COMPACT_ATOMS: atom_id res chain seq x y z
N MET A 1 6.50 -13.09 -20.97
CA MET A 1 7.10 -12.06 -20.08
C MET A 1 6.93 -12.56 -18.67
N ASN A 2 8.03 -12.74 -17.91
CA ASN A 2 7.94 -13.32 -16.57
C ASN A 2 7.56 -12.20 -15.59
N MET A 3 6.27 -12.03 -15.31
CA MET A 3 5.81 -10.99 -14.38
C MET A 3 5.90 -11.46 -12.93
N THR A 4 6.10 -10.52 -12.00
CA THR A 4 5.99 -10.76 -10.55
C THR A 4 4.61 -11.34 -10.21
N HIS A 5 4.49 -12.09 -9.12
CA HIS A 5 3.19 -12.58 -8.65
C HIS A 5 2.24 -11.41 -8.35
N TYR A 6 2.78 -10.28 -7.89
CA TYR A 6 2.03 -9.04 -7.73
C TYR A 6 1.41 -8.53 -9.05
N MET A 7 2.21 -8.41 -10.12
CA MET A 7 1.67 -8.02 -11.43
C MET A 7 0.77 -9.09 -12.03
N GLY A 8 1.03 -10.37 -11.79
CA GLY A 8 0.14 -11.46 -12.18
C GLY A 8 -1.27 -11.28 -11.59
N LEU A 9 -1.37 -11.04 -10.29
CA LEU A 9 -2.65 -10.81 -9.62
C LEU A 9 -3.41 -9.58 -10.16
N LEU A 10 -2.68 -8.53 -10.55
CA LEU A 10 -3.28 -7.33 -11.15
C LEU A 10 -3.67 -7.50 -12.63
N ALA A 11 -2.94 -8.33 -13.36
CA ALA A 11 -3.17 -8.63 -14.78
C ALA A 11 -4.25 -9.70 -14.97
N ASP A 12 -4.40 -10.60 -14.00
CA ASP A 12 -5.45 -11.61 -13.98
C ASP A 12 -6.81 -10.94 -13.81
N ASN A 13 -7.78 -11.34 -14.65
CA ASN A 13 -9.16 -10.86 -14.60
C ASN A 13 -9.30 -9.32 -14.68
N GLN A 14 -8.52 -8.67 -15.54
CA GLN A 14 -8.71 -7.25 -15.86
C GLN A 14 -10.14 -6.97 -16.36
N PRO A 15 -10.79 -5.88 -15.90
CA PRO A 15 -10.23 -4.76 -15.11
C PRO A 15 -10.44 -4.86 -13.59
N TRP A 16 -11.14 -5.88 -13.11
CA TRP A 16 -11.68 -5.90 -11.74
C TRP A 16 -10.60 -5.98 -10.66
N ASN A 17 -9.59 -6.82 -10.85
CA ASN A 17 -8.50 -6.97 -9.87
C ASN A 17 -7.70 -5.66 -9.72
N LEU A 18 -7.41 -4.97 -10.82
CA LEU A 18 -6.70 -3.69 -10.78
C LEU A 18 -7.51 -2.64 -10.00
N ILE A 19 -8.82 -2.60 -10.22
CA ILE A 19 -9.69 -1.66 -9.50
C ILE A 19 -9.69 -1.95 -8.00
N ILE A 20 -9.86 -3.22 -7.62
CA ILE A 20 -9.97 -3.66 -6.22
C ILE A 20 -8.64 -3.50 -5.48
N PHE A 21 -7.55 -4.02 -6.06
CA PHE A 21 -6.26 -4.10 -5.38
C PHE A 21 -5.43 -2.82 -5.49
N MET A 22 -5.72 -1.93 -6.43
CA MET A 22 -4.90 -0.73 -6.63
C MET A 22 -5.72 0.55 -6.73
N ALA A 23 -6.70 0.63 -7.63
CA ALA A 23 -7.36 1.90 -7.90
C ALA A 23 -8.13 2.43 -6.67
N ILE A 24 -8.94 1.59 -6.02
CA ILE A 24 -9.70 2.00 -4.84
C ILE A 24 -8.77 2.45 -3.70
N PRO A 25 -7.76 1.66 -3.28
CA PRO A 25 -6.81 2.09 -2.25
C PRO A 25 -6.09 3.40 -2.58
N VAL A 26 -5.62 3.56 -3.82
CA VAL A 26 -4.87 4.76 -4.25
C VAL A 26 -5.76 5.98 -4.26
N ILE A 27 -6.97 5.90 -4.84
CA ILE A 27 -7.92 7.02 -4.86
C ILE A 27 -8.28 7.44 -3.43
N CYS A 28 -8.51 6.47 -2.53
CA CYS A 28 -8.76 6.79 -1.13
C CYS A 28 -7.56 7.48 -0.48
N ALA A 29 -6.34 6.97 -0.67
CA ALA A 29 -5.13 7.56 -0.11
C ALA A 29 -4.87 8.98 -0.64
N GLU A 30 -5.06 9.20 -1.94
CA GLU A 30 -4.95 10.53 -2.56
C GLU A 30 -6.03 11.49 -2.04
N THR A 31 -7.27 11.01 -1.86
CA THR A 31 -8.35 11.81 -1.29
C THR A 31 -8.02 12.25 0.13
N ILE A 32 -7.45 11.35 0.94
CA ILE A 32 -6.96 11.68 2.29
C ILE A 32 -5.84 12.73 2.18
N ALA A 33 -4.85 12.51 1.32
CA ALA A 33 -3.74 13.44 1.12
C ALA A 33 -4.21 14.86 0.74
N VAL A 34 -5.12 14.98 -0.24
CA VAL A 34 -5.64 16.26 -0.72
C VAL A 34 -6.46 16.97 0.36
N THR A 35 -7.34 16.23 1.05
CA THR A 35 -8.13 16.83 2.13
C THR A 35 -7.26 17.26 3.31
N GLU A 36 -6.21 16.50 3.62
CA GLU A 36 -5.24 16.82 4.67
C GLU A 36 -4.44 18.08 4.36
N LEU A 37 -3.90 18.18 3.13
CA LEU A 37 -3.24 19.39 2.63
C LEU A 37 -4.20 20.58 2.67
N GLY A 38 -5.46 20.40 2.26
CA GLY A 38 -6.49 21.45 2.33
C GLY A 38 -6.74 21.95 3.75
N ILE A 39 -6.80 21.06 4.75
CA ILE A 39 -6.96 21.43 6.16
C ILE A 39 -5.71 22.17 6.66
N LEU A 40 -4.51 21.73 6.29
CA LEU A 40 -3.24 22.36 6.67
C LEU A 40 -3.12 23.79 6.11
N PHE A 41 -3.47 24.01 4.84
CA PHE A 41 -3.42 25.33 4.21
C PHE A 41 -4.48 26.28 4.77
N THR A 42 -5.70 25.80 4.98
CA THR A 42 -6.81 26.66 5.45
C THR A 42 -6.76 26.88 6.97
N ARG A 43 -6.01 26.06 7.72
CA ARG A 43 -6.02 25.95 9.19
C ARG A 43 -7.42 25.84 9.82
N LYS A 44 -8.44 25.49 9.02
CA LYS A 44 -9.80 25.23 9.49
C LYS A 44 -9.87 23.81 10.00
N LEU A 45 -9.65 23.67 11.31
CA LEU A 45 -9.62 22.38 12.01
C LEU A 45 -11.02 21.78 12.24
N ASP A 46 -12.08 22.49 11.84
CA ASP A 46 -13.47 22.08 11.92
C ASP A 46 -14.18 22.36 10.59
N GLY A 47 -14.81 21.34 10.02
CA GLY A 47 -15.53 21.46 8.75
C GLY A 47 -15.84 20.12 8.08
N SER A 48 -16.58 20.19 6.97
CA SER A 48 -16.95 19.03 6.16
C SER A 48 -15.73 18.26 5.64
N LEU A 49 -14.63 18.96 5.35
CA LEU A 49 -13.38 18.36 4.85
C LEU A 49 -12.78 17.34 5.84
N LYS A 50 -12.79 17.67 7.14
CA LYS A 50 -12.31 16.77 8.19
C LYS A 50 -13.21 15.56 8.40
N ARG A 51 -14.53 15.72 8.23
CA ARG A 51 -15.47 14.60 8.27
C ARG A 51 -15.26 13.64 7.10
N VAL A 52 -15.05 14.19 5.90
CA VAL A 52 -14.74 13.40 4.70
C VAL A 52 -13.41 12.67 4.89
N ASN A 53 -12.34 13.36 5.30
CA ASN A 53 -11.04 12.74 5.55
C ASN A 53 -11.16 11.57 6.54
N LYS A 54 -11.81 11.79 7.70
CA LYS A 54 -12.04 10.75 8.71
C LYS A 54 -12.80 9.55 8.14
N ALA A 55 -13.89 9.79 7.41
CA ALA A 55 -14.69 8.71 6.85
C ALA A 55 -13.91 7.89 5.81
N VAL A 56 -13.19 8.58 4.91
CA VAL A 56 -12.37 7.95 3.87
C VAL A 56 -11.20 7.19 4.49
N SER A 57 -10.54 7.73 5.50
CA SER A 57 -9.45 7.05 6.20
C SER A 57 -9.89 5.75 6.87
N ILE A 58 -11.01 5.78 7.59
CA ILE A 58 -11.58 4.58 8.23
C ILE A 58 -11.94 3.54 7.16
N PHE A 59 -12.64 3.96 6.10
CA PHE A 59 -13.00 3.07 5.00
C PHE A 59 -11.75 2.47 4.34
N ALA A 60 -10.77 3.28 4.00
CA ALA A 60 -9.54 2.86 3.33
C ALA A 60 -8.73 1.87 4.18
N GLY A 61 -8.59 2.14 5.49
CA GLY A 61 -7.89 1.25 6.40
C GLY A 61 -8.58 -0.12 6.54
N ILE A 62 -9.91 -0.14 6.68
CA ILE A 62 -10.68 -1.40 6.76
C ILE A 62 -10.60 -2.16 5.43
N TYR A 63 -10.82 -1.46 4.32
CA TYR A 63 -10.80 -2.04 2.98
C TYR A 63 -9.44 -2.67 2.65
N PHE A 64 -8.35 -1.92 2.88
CA PHE A 64 -7.00 -2.41 2.61
C PHE A 64 -6.59 -3.51 3.59
N THR A 65 -7.08 -3.50 4.83
CA THR A 65 -6.88 -4.62 5.77
C THR A 65 -7.55 -5.90 5.26
N GLY A 66 -8.75 -5.81 4.69
CA GLY A 66 -9.42 -6.93 4.04
C GLY A 66 -8.60 -7.50 2.88
N ILE A 67 -8.07 -6.62 2.02
CA ILE A 67 -7.16 -7.01 0.93
C ILE A 67 -5.90 -7.67 1.47
N PHE A 68 -5.28 -7.10 2.50
CA PHE A 68 -4.08 -7.63 3.13
C PHE A 68 -4.32 -9.06 3.62
N LEU A 69 -5.40 -9.31 4.37
CA LEU A 69 -5.73 -10.65 4.87
C LEU A 69 -5.99 -11.63 3.72
N TYR A 70 -6.73 -11.19 2.69
CA TYR A 70 -7.00 -12.01 1.51
C TYR A 70 -5.72 -12.42 0.80
N LEU A 71 -4.81 -11.48 0.52
CA LEU A 71 -3.55 -11.75 -0.16
C LEU A 71 -2.56 -12.50 0.73
N LEU A 72 -2.57 -12.25 2.04
CA LEU A 72 -1.73 -12.99 2.97
C LEU A 72 -2.07 -14.48 2.95
N MET A 73 -3.37 -14.82 3.02
CA MET A 73 -3.84 -16.19 3.06
C MET A 73 -3.80 -16.90 1.70
N ASN A 74 -4.15 -16.20 0.61
CA ASN A 74 -4.29 -16.82 -0.71
C ASN A 74 -3.04 -16.69 -1.59
N ALA A 75 -2.13 -15.76 -1.31
CA ALA A 75 -0.93 -15.57 -2.11
C ALA A 75 0.34 -15.69 -1.26
N TYR A 76 0.54 -14.85 -0.24
CA TYR A 76 1.82 -14.77 0.46
C TYR A 76 2.23 -16.05 1.19
N ILE A 77 1.31 -16.66 1.96
CA ILE A 77 1.55 -17.92 2.66
C ILE A 77 1.83 -19.07 1.67
N PRO A 78 0.97 -19.34 0.67
CA PRO A 78 1.23 -20.44 -0.27
C PRO A 78 2.51 -20.22 -1.09
N LEU A 79 2.81 -18.98 -1.53
CA LEU A 79 4.05 -18.67 -2.25
C LEU A 79 5.30 -18.93 -1.39
N THR A 80 5.23 -18.60 -0.10
CA THR A 80 6.33 -18.84 0.85
C THR A 80 6.47 -20.30 1.23
N ALA A 81 5.37 -21.03 1.38
CA ALA A 81 5.37 -22.45 1.74
C ALA A 81 5.82 -23.34 0.57
N ASN A 82 5.42 -23.02 -0.66
CA ASN A 82 5.76 -23.79 -1.85
C ASN A 82 7.09 -23.36 -2.49
N GLY A 83 7.70 -22.25 -2.03
CA GLY A 83 8.97 -21.76 -2.55
C GLY A 83 8.89 -21.25 -3.99
N GLU A 84 7.71 -20.83 -4.44
CA GLU A 84 7.43 -20.44 -5.84
C GLU A 84 7.82 -18.98 -6.15
N TRP A 85 8.56 -18.32 -5.26
CA TRP A 85 9.05 -16.96 -5.46
C TRP A 85 9.96 -16.89 -6.68
N LYS A 86 9.62 -16.00 -7.63
CA LYS A 86 10.38 -15.85 -8.88
C LYS A 86 11.73 -15.15 -8.70
N GLY A 87 12.00 -14.59 -7.52
CA GLY A 87 13.24 -13.91 -7.16
C GLY A 87 13.04 -12.94 -5.98
N TRP A 88 14.13 -12.33 -5.49
CA TRP A 88 14.06 -11.36 -4.38
C TRP A 88 13.26 -10.09 -4.74
N ILE A 89 13.20 -9.74 -6.03
CA ILE A 89 12.40 -8.64 -6.57
C ILE A 89 10.90 -8.89 -6.34
N ASP A 90 10.46 -10.12 -6.57
CA ASP A 90 9.06 -10.53 -6.39
C ASP A 90 8.66 -10.50 -4.91
N VAL A 91 9.52 -11.01 -4.03
CA VAL A 91 9.35 -10.92 -2.57
C VAL A 91 9.24 -9.46 -2.13
N THR A 92 10.11 -8.59 -2.66
CA THR A 92 10.12 -7.17 -2.32
C THR A 92 8.83 -6.49 -2.78
N ALA A 93 8.39 -6.71 -4.02
CA ALA A 93 7.17 -6.12 -4.56
C ALA A 93 5.94 -6.49 -3.71
N VAL A 94 5.73 -7.78 -3.45
CA VAL A 94 4.58 -8.26 -2.66
C VAL A 94 4.68 -7.79 -1.22
N THR A 95 5.86 -7.83 -0.60
CA THR A 95 6.04 -7.40 0.79
C THR A 95 5.77 -5.92 0.96
N PHE A 96 6.32 -5.06 0.08
CA PHE A 96 6.05 -3.62 0.14
C PHE A 96 4.58 -3.29 -0.12
N TYR A 97 3.92 -4.02 -1.02
CA TYR A 97 2.48 -3.86 -1.22
C TYR A 97 1.70 -4.18 0.07
N LEU A 98 2.00 -5.31 0.71
CA LEU A 98 1.37 -5.69 1.98
C LEU A 98 1.70 -4.72 3.11
N LEU A 99 2.93 -4.19 3.17
CA LEU A 99 3.35 -3.18 4.14
C LEU A 99 2.56 -1.87 4.02
N GLY A 100 1.91 -1.60 2.87
CA GLY A 100 1.00 -0.48 2.70
C GLY A 100 -0.17 -0.47 3.69
N VAL A 101 -0.51 -1.62 4.30
CA VAL A 101 -1.53 -1.71 5.34
C VAL A 101 -1.13 -0.96 6.60
N VAL A 102 0.16 -0.90 6.93
CA VAL A 102 0.66 -0.28 8.16
C VAL A 102 0.29 1.20 8.22
N PRO A 103 0.64 2.04 7.22
CA PRO A 103 0.23 3.44 7.24
C PRO A 103 -1.29 3.63 7.06
N LEU A 104 -1.96 2.87 6.21
CA LEU A 104 -3.41 3.00 6.00
C LEU A 104 -4.23 2.64 7.24
N LEU A 105 -3.93 1.51 7.87
CA LEU A 105 -4.53 1.10 9.12
C LEU A 105 -4.13 2.04 10.26
N GLY A 106 -2.88 2.51 10.28
CA GLY A 106 -2.40 3.51 11.22
C GLY A 106 -3.24 4.79 11.21
N MET A 107 -3.59 5.30 10.02
CA MET A 107 -4.49 6.44 9.87
C MET A 107 -5.91 6.12 10.36
N ALA A 108 -6.47 4.98 9.94
CA ALA A 108 -7.82 4.57 10.37
C ALA A 108 -7.93 4.43 11.90
N LEU A 109 -6.90 3.86 12.54
CA LEU A 109 -6.84 3.70 14.00
C LEU A 109 -6.71 5.05 14.73
N LEU A 110 -5.98 6.00 14.14
CA LEU A 110 -5.87 7.37 14.65
C LEU A 110 -7.23 8.08 14.58
N ASP A 111 -7.98 7.88 13.50
CA ASP A 111 -9.31 8.44 13.29
C ASP A 111 -10.41 7.79 14.13
N LEU A 112 -10.31 6.49 14.38
CA LEU A 112 -11.13 5.77 15.35
C LEU A 112 -10.85 6.20 16.81
N GLY A 113 -9.75 6.94 17.04
CA GLY A 113 -9.37 7.41 18.37
C GLY A 113 -8.90 6.29 19.30
N ILE A 114 -8.43 5.17 18.74
CA ILE A 114 -7.85 4.05 19.49
C ILE A 114 -6.41 4.42 19.91
N PHE A 115 -5.64 5.02 18.99
CA PHE A 115 -4.34 5.63 19.27
C PHE A 115 -4.50 7.16 19.35
N PHE A 116 -3.88 7.79 20.35
CA PHE A 116 -3.81 9.26 20.52
C PHE A 116 -5.11 9.99 20.90
N LYS A 117 -5.83 9.50 21.93
CA LYS A 117 -6.95 10.23 22.54
C LYS A 117 -6.57 11.62 23.08
N ASN A 118 -5.33 11.80 23.55
CA ASN A 118 -4.86 13.03 24.22
C ASN A 118 -4.09 14.03 23.33
N LYS A 119 -3.96 13.77 22.02
CA LYS A 119 -3.21 14.68 21.13
C LYS A 119 -4.08 15.81 20.59
N THR A 120 -3.48 16.99 20.48
CA THR A 120 -4.11 18.19 19.92
C THR A 120 -4.48 17.98 18.44
N ALA A 121 -5.47 18.73 17.94
CA ALA A 121 -5.94 18.60 16.56
C ALA A 121 -4.80 18.77 15.53
N VAL A 122 -3.81 19.62 15.83
CA VAL A 122 -2.64 19.86 14.97
C VAL A 122 -1.68 18.66 14.96
N GLU A 123 -1.46 18.00 16.09
CA GLU A 123 -0.60 16.81 16.15
C GLU A 123 -1.22 15.61 15.44
N LYS A 124 -2.55 15.48 15.50
CA LYS A 124 -3.28 14.46 14.73
C LYS A 124 -3.08 14.66 13.24
N LEU A 125 -3.22 15.90 12.75
CA LEU A 125 -2.99 16.23 11.34
C LEU A 125 -1.53 15.93 10.90
N LYS A 126 -0.53 16.33 11.70
CA LYS A 126 0.88 16.00 11.39
C LYS A 126 1.12 14.51 11.29
N THR A 127 0.51 13.73 12.18
CA THR A 127 0.64 12.28 12.19
C THR A 127 -0.06 11.65 10.99
N HIS A 128 -1.23 12.17 10.59
CA HIS A 128 -1.95 11.77 9.39
C HIS A 128 -1.13 12.02 8.13
N ALA A 129 -0.65 13.26 7.95
CA ALA A 129 0.22 13.63 6.84
C ALA A 129 1.49 12.78 6.77
N PHE A 130 2.09 12.43 7.91
CA PHE A 130 3.24 11.52 7.97
C PHE A 130 2.90 10.10 7.49
N PHE A 131 1.77 9.53 7.94
CA PHE A 131 1.34 8.21 7.49
C PHE A 131 0.98 8.18 6.00
N VAL A 132 0.30 9.21 5.48
CA VAL A 132 0.05 9.35 4.03
C VAL A 132 1.37 9.37 3.27
N GLY A 133 2.34 10.18 3.71
CA GLY A 133 3.67 10.25 3.08
C GLY A 133 4.39 8.90 3.09
N MET A 134 4.33 8.19 4.22
CA MET A 134 4.87 6.83 4.34
C MET A 134 4.19 5.85 3.38
N PHE A 135 2.86 5.89 3.27
CA PHE A 135 2.10 5.08 2.32
C PHE A 135 2.53 5.34 0.87
N LEU A 136 2.68 6.61 0.49
CA LEU A 136 3.12 6.97 -0.87
C LEU A 136 4.49 6.35 -1.18
N VAL A 137 5.47 6.46 -0.28
CA VAL A 137 6.80 5.86 -0.49
C VAL A 137 6.70 4.34 -0.65
N VAL A 138 6.01 3.67 0.27
CA VAL A 138 5.88 2.20 0.26
C VAL A 138 5.14 1.70 -0.98
N ALA A 139 4.05 2.37 -1.37
CA ALA A 139 3.27 2.01 -2.56
C ALA A 139 4.05 2.22 -3.87
N HIS A 140 4.85 3.29 -3.97
CA HIS A 140 5.68 3.51 -5.16
C HIS A 140 6.79 2.48 -5.26
N VAL A 141 7.42 2.09 -4.15
CA VAL A 141 8.38 0.98 -4.14
C VAL A 141 7.71 -0.30 -4.64
N ALA A 142 6.53 -0.65 -4.11
CA ALA A 142 5.78 -1.82 -4.58
C ALA A 142 5.47 -1.78 -6.09
N MET A 143 5.07 -0.62 -6.63
CA MET A 143 4.78 -0.48 -8.06
C MET A 143 6.03 -0.57 -8.93
N ILE A 144 7.13 0.08 -8.54
CA ILE A 144 8.39 0.03 -9.29
C ILE A 144 8.91 -1.40 -9.34
N PHE A 145 9.07 -2.05 -8.17
CA PHE A 145 9.56 -3.42 -8.12
C PHE A 145 8.56 -4.43 -8.71
N GLY A 146 7.26 -4.13 -8.66
CA GLY A 146 6.24 -4.95 -9.30
C GLY A 146 6.36 -5.01 -10.82
N MET A 147 6.72 -3.88 -11.44
CA MET A 147 6.89 -3.75 -12.90
C MET A 147 8.28 -4.15 -13.40
N VAL A 148 9.27 -4.27 -12.52
CA VAL A 148 10.62 -4.75 -12.87
C VAL A 148 10.57 -6.27 -13.11
N ASP A 149 11.27 -6.74 -14.15
CA ASP A 149 11.40 -8.17 -14.41
C ASP A 149 12.15 -8.85 -13.25
N PRO A 150 11.54 -9.82 -12.54
CA PRO A 150 12.15 -10.46 -11.39
C PRO A 150 13.42 -11.25 -11.73
N SER A 151 13.67 -11.58 -13.01
CA SER A 151 14.88 -12.26 -13.47
C SER A 151 16.15 -11.40 -13.40
N ILE A 152 16.02 -10.06 -13.32
CA ILE A 152 17.16 -9.15 -13.15
C ILE A 152 17.80 -9.34 -11.75
N GLY A 153 17.01 -9.79 -10.78
CA GLY A 153 17.46 -10.01 -9.41
C GLY A 153 18.14 -11.36 -9.20
N THR A 154 17.85 -12.35 -10.06
CA THR A 154 18.60 -13.60 -10.11
C THR A 154 19.87 -13.35 -10.89
N SER A 155 20.96 -13.05 -10.18
CA SER A 155 22.29 -12.96 -10.77
C SER A 155 22.70 -14.31 -11.38
N THR A 156 22.29 -14.57 -12.61
CA THR A 156 23.04 -15.46 -13.51
C THR A 156 24.23 -14.65 -14.04
N GLY A 157 25.13 -14.30 -13.12
CA GLY A 157 26.45 -13.77 -13.42
C GLY A 157 27.47 -14.84 -13.08
N GLY A 158 27.78 -15.72 -14.04
CA GLY A 158 28.74 -16.81 -13.82
C GLY A 158 28.94 -17.75 -15.01
N HIS A 159 29.63 -17.26 -16.04
CA HIS A 159 30.48 -18.01 -16.96
C HIS A 159 29.84 -19.04 -17.92
N MET A 160 29.60 -18.58 -19.15
CA MET A 160 30.01 -19.35 -20.33
C MET A 160 31.52 -19.60 -20.23
N MET A 161 31.97 -20.83 -19.98
CA MET A 161 33.29 -21.28 -20.43
C MET A 161 33.08 -22.18 -21.65
N ASN A 162 33.17 -21.54 -22.82
CA ASN A 162 33.61 -22.21 -24.04
C ASN A 162 35.05 -22.69 -23.81
N MET A 163 35.27 -24.00 -23.78
CA MET A 163 36.42 -24.68 -24.41
C MET A 163 35.97 -26.06 -24.85
#